data_AF-A0A4R1AP56-F1
#
_entry.id   AF-A0A4R1AP56-F1
#
_cell.length_a   1.000
_cell.length_b   1.000
_cell.length_c   1.000
_cell.angle_alpha   90.00
_cell.angle_beta   90.00
_cell.angle_gamma   90.00
#
_symmetry.space_group_name_H-M   'P 1'
#
loop_
_entity.id
_entity.type
_entity.pdbx_description
1 polymer ?
#
loop_
_entity_poly.entity_id
_entity_poly.type
_entity_poly.pdbx_seq_one_letter_code
_entity_poly.pdbx_strand_id
1 'polypeptide(L)'
;MKNLQIDEKLIALWGLKINNFKLQDLSKHFQLSEKQIKRILKKWEEQGFITYKPGSGRGNESSIKWLINLENILIAQMKQSFSLRDFRLLHLLPSNGFSNPFYSQVSNLVTTNLFGSKSVSEEILTFPIFSSKLELHPQRFNDAESGFVIGHVYSRLIKFDENNQFTGDLVHHWLVSDPNVFQFYLRKSLKWHDGTTVELDEIVKCLLIGFNFEKLKEFKPNLISISKLNNSIIEIQYLGEEEELLYVLARIEMSIFRDSEAGLMGCGPYTIEQLNVSDMMLQANDSYHLERAIIDNVHLVQIPSHLNRKSLLNGKEMDYQVVSEYAGIFSAYIRTTELLKTNKAMMHLIREAFCYFSRTISEIDHLKLPIYSSIISENANTEVFLQKPITIKYCVNKKVFVDYLVEVMHLFKVNVHVVHVPVTEAVTFDDLFIETDIVIKGDIVYPLRGYEKFSNKCEESNVKFEVLELYHSYREVIYPKLLKVSKNKIFGYPLLSECWVSI
;
A
#
# COMPACT_ATOMS: atom_id res chain seq x y z
N MET A 1 8.06 -6.39 -40.93
CA MET A 1 7.25 -7.53 -40.42
C MET A 1 5.77 -7.17 -40.54
N LYS A 2 4.85 -8.13 -40.73
CA LYS A 2 3.41 -7.85 -40.56
C LYS A 2 3.18 -7.37 -39.13
N ASN A 3 2.32 -6.36 -38.94
CA ASN A 3 2.04 -5.84 -37.60
C ASN A 3 1.12 -6.83 -36.85
N LEU A 4 1.72 -7.70 -36.04
CA LEU A 4 1.03 -8.77 -35.32
C LEU A 4 0.27 -8.19 -34.12
N GLN A 5 -1.00 -7.86 -34.33
CA GLN A 5 -1.87 -7.38 -33.27
C GLN A 5 -2.25 -8.52 -32.32
N ILE A 6 -1.61 -8.58 -31.16
CA ILE A 6 -2.02 -9.43 -30.04
C ILE A 6 -3.29 -8.83 -29.42
N ASP A 7 -4.25 -9.68 -29.07
CA ASP A 7 -5.44 -9.30 -28.31
C ASP A 7 -5.58 -10.19 -27.06
N GLU A 8 -6.31 -9.72 -26.06
CA GLU A 8 -6.52 -10.38 -24.76
C GLU A 8 -6.98 -11.85 -24.91
N LYS A 9 -7.81 -12.15 -25.91
CA LYS A 9 -8.36 -13.49 -26.14
C LYS A 9 -7.30 -14.46 -26.68
N LEU A 10 -6.30 -13.95 -27.41
CA LEU A 10 -5.16 -14.74 -27.86
C LEU A 10 -4.24 -15.12 -26.68
N ILE A 11 -4.02 -14.18 -25.76
CA ILE A 11 -3.24 -14.38 -24.53
C ILE A 11 -3.94 -15.42 -23.64
N ALA A 12 -5.25 -15.30 -23.46
CA ALA A 12 -6.05 -16.29 -22.76
C ALA A 12 -6.01 -17.69 -23.43
N LEU A 13 -6.12 -17.76 -24.76
CA LEU A 13 -6.02 -19.05 -25.48
C LEU A 13 -4.64 -19.71 -25.30
N TRP A 14 -3.56 -18.94 -25.30
CA TRP A 14 -2.21 -19.45 -25.00
C TRP A 14 -2.14 -20.03 -23.58
N GLY A 15 -2.68 -19.29 -22.60
CA GLY A 15 -2.71 -19.69 -21.19
C GLY A 15 -3.41 -21.02 -20.92
N LEU A 16 -4.40 -21.40 -21.75
CA LEU A 16 -5.09 -22.70 -21.64
C LEU A 16 -4.19 -23.91 -21.91
N LYS A 17 -3.04 -23.74 -22.60
CA LYS A 17 -2.11 -24.83 -23.01
C LYS A 17 -2.77 -26.01 -23.74
N ILE A 18 -3.90 -25.77 -24.42
CA ILE A 18 -4.65 -26.77 -25.19
C ILE A 18 -4.24 -26.78 -26.67
N ASN A 19 -4.14 -27.98 -27.24
CA ASN A 19 -3.97 -28.18 -28.69
C ASN A 19 -5.21 -28.79 -29.36
N ASN A 20 -6.01 -29.56 -28.61
CA ASN A 20 -7.30 -30.12 -29.05
C ASN A 20 -8.41 -29.64 -28.11
N PHE A 21 -9.60 -29.38 -28.64
CA PHE A 21 -10.74 -28.91 -27.85
C PHE A 21 -12.08 -29.12 -28.56
N LYS A 22 -13.16 -29.21 -27.78
CA LYS A 22 -14.51 -29.02 -28.31
C LYS A 22 -14.81 -27.53 -28.39
N LEU A 23 -15.40 -27.11 -29.51
CA LEU A 23 -15.69 -25.70 -29.76
C LEU A 23 -16.67 -25.10 -28.73
N GLN A 24 -17.54 -25.93 -28.17
CA GLN A 24 -18.50 -25.57 -27.11
C GLN A 24 -17.80 -25.17 -25.81
N ASP A 25 -16.66 -25.77 -25.48
CA ASP A 25 -15.96 -25.49 -24.24
C ASP A 25 -15.20 -24.16 -24.34
N LEU A 26 -14.59 -23.87 -25.49
CA LEU A 26 -14.07 -22.53 -25.81
C LEU A 26 -15.19 -21.47 -25.86
N SER A 27 -16.34 -21.80 -26.44
CA SER A 27 -17.51 -20.91 -26.52
C SER A 27 -18.00 -20.51 -25.13
N LYS A 28 -18.07 -21.45 -24.18
CA LYS A 28 -18.37 -21.18 -22.77
C LYS A 28 -17.28 -20.36 -22.09
N HIS A 29 -16.01 -20.74 -22.22
CA HIS A 29 -14.88 -20.07 -21.58
C HIS A 29 -14.78 -18.58 -21.96
N PHE A 30 -14.89 -18.28 -23.26
CA PHE A 30 -14.84 -16.91 -23.77
C PHE A 30 -16.18 -16.15 -23.72
N GLN A 31 -17.27 -16.80 -23.29
CA GLN A 31 -18.64 -16.25 -23.31
C GLN A 31 -19.05 -15.71 -24.70
N LEU A 32 -18.69 -16.43 -25.76
CA LEU A 32 -18.94 -16.08 -27.16
C LEU A 32 -19.59 -17.24 -27.91
N SER A 33 -20.42 -16.95 -28.91
CA SER A 33 -21.00 -18.01 -29.76
C SER A 33 -19.93 -18.80 -30.53
N GLU A 34 -20.20 -20.07 -30.82
CA GLU A 34 -19.33 -20.92 -31.67
C GLU A 34 -18.92 -20.25 -33.00
N LYS A 35 -19.83 -19.44 -33.59
CA LYS A 35 -19.57 -18.67 -34.82
C LYS A 35 -18.53 -17.56 -34.61
N GLN A 36 -18.59 -16.87 -33.47
CA GLN A 36 -17.58 -15.86 -33.09
C GLN A 36 -16.22 -16.52 -32.81
N ILE A 37 -16.18 -17.66 -32.11
CA ILE A 37 -14.94 -18.42 -31.87
C ILE A 37 -14.28 -18.85 -33.19
N LYS A 38 -15.04 -19.46 -34.12
CA LYS A 38 -14.52 -19.83 -35.45
C LYS A 38 -13.95 -18.62 -36.21
N ARG A 39 -14.59 -17.44 -36.12
CA ARG A 39 -14.09 -16.21 -36.76
C ARG A 39 -12.78 -15.74 -36.14
N ILE A 40 -12.65 -15.80 -34.82
CA ILE A 40 -11.44 -15.38 -34.10
C ILE A 40 -10.28 -16.35 -34.36
N LEU A 41 -10.52 -17.66 -34.34
CA LEU A 41 -9.50 -18.67 -34.69
C LEU A 41 -8.99 -18.49 -36.12
N LYS A 42 -9.87 -18.22 -37.09
CA LYS A 42 -9.47 -17.89 -38.47
C LYS A 42 -8.68 -16.58 -38.57
N LYS A 43 -9.08 -15.53 -37.86
CA LYS A 43 -8.31 -14.26 -37.78
C LYS A 43 -6.87 -14.53 -37.33
N TRP A 44 -6.69 -15.32 -36.26
CA TRP A 44 -5.36 -15.64 -35.73
C TRP A 44 -4.55 -16.55 -36.67
N GLU A 45 -5.20 -17.41 -37.45
CA GLU A 45 -4.57 -18.20 -38.53
C GLU A 45 -4.11 -17.32 -39.71
N GLU A 46 -4.96 -16.39 -40.18
CA GLU A 46 -4.63 -15.41 -41.23
C GLU A 46 -3.50 -14.45 -40.82
N GLN A 47 -3.40 -14.16 -39.51
CA GLN A 47 -2.31 -13.41 -38.91
C GLN A 47 -1.03 -14.25 -38.70
N GLY A 48 -1.11 -15.58 -38.77
CA GLY A 48 0.04 -16.49 -38.64
C GLY A 48 0.41 -16.88 -37.21
N PHE A 49 -0.49 -16.71 -36.24
CA PHE A 49 -0.27 -17.18 -34.85
C PHE A 49 -0.42 -18.71 -34.72
N ILE A 50 -1.40 -19.27 -35.42
CA ILE A 50 -1.80 -20.68 -35.33
C ILE A 50 -2.12 -21.27 -36.72
N THR A 51 -2.14 -22.60 -36.82
CA THR A 51 -2.92 -23.33 -37.82
C THR A 51 -4.14 -23.91 -37.12
N TYR A 52 -5.34 -23.77 -37.70
CA TYR A 52 -6.60 -24.22 -37.13
C TYR A 52 -7.24 -25.32 -38.00
N LYS A 53 -7.48 -26.48 -37.41
CA LYS A 53 -8.22 -27.59 -38.04
C LYS A 53 -9.59 -27.75 -37.37
N PRO A 54 -10.71 -27.43 -38.05
CA PRO A 54 -12.04 -27.60 -37.49
C PRO A 54 -12.41 -29.08 -37.36
N GLY A 55 -13.10 -29.43 -36.27
CA GLY A 55 -13.68 -30.76 -36.07
C GLY A 55 -14.84 -31.04 -37.04
N SER A 56 -14.87 -32.25 -37.60
CA SER A 56 -15.82 -32.66 -38.65
C SER A 56 -17.22 -33.01 -38.10
N GLY A 57 -17.95 -32.02 -37.58
CA GLY A 57 -19.35 -32.19 -37.14
C GLY A 57 -19.59 -31.86 -35.66
N ARG A 58 -20.83 -32.08 -35.18
CA ARG A 58 -21.20 -31.83 -33.77
C ARG A 58 -20.50 -32.85 -32.86
N GLY A 59 -19.76 -32.38 -31.86
CA GLY A 59 -19.07 -33.20 -30.86
C GLY A 59 -17.62 -33.56 -31.19
N ASN A 60 -17.19 -33.39 -32.44
CA ASN A 60 -15.81 -33.68 -32.86
C ASN A 60 -14.84 -32.58 -32.43
N GLU A 61 -13.66 -32.98 -31.97
CA GLU A 61 -12.61 -32.06 -31.52
C GLU A 61 -12.05 -31.26 -32.71
N SER A 62 -11.87 -29.96 -32.48
CA SER A 62 -11.03 -29.13 -33.33
C SER A 62 -9.63 -29.09 -32.75
N SER A 63 -8.62 -28.80 -33.57
CA SER A 63 -7.24 -28.65 -33.12
C SER A 63 -6.60 -27.36 -33.60
N ILE A 64 -5.63 -26.89 -32.81
CA ILE A 64 -4.73 -25.79 -33.15
C ILE A 64 -3.28 -26.25 -33.04
N LYS A 65 -2.42 -25.67 -33.87
CA LYS A 65 -0.97 -25.74 -33.73
C LYS A 65 -0.42 -24.34 -33.70
N TRP A 66 0.28 -23.97 -32.63
CA TRP A 66 0.99 -22.69 -32.56
C TRP A 66 2.15 -22.65 -33.56
N LEU A 67 2.24 -21.55 -34.29
CA LEU A 67 3.30 -21.29 -35.28
C LEU A 67 4.41 -20.40 -34.71
N ILE A 68 4.13 -19.69 -33.61
CA ILE A 68 5.04 -18.76 -32.96
C ILE A 68 4.97 -18.94 -31.43
N ASN A 69 6.02 -18.52 -30.72
CA ASN A 69 6.01 -18.43 -29.26
C ASN A 69 5.44 -17.07 -28.84
N LEU A 70 4.23 -17.06 -28.26
CA LEU A 70 3.56 -15.82 -27.85
C LEU A 70 4.29 -15.12 -26.69
N GLU A 71 4.90 -15.88 -25.78
CA GLU A 71 5.68 -15.37 -24.65
C GLU A 71 6.82 -14.46 -25.13
N ASN A 72 7.56 -14.89 -26.16
CA ASN A 72 8.66 -14.12 -26.74
C ASN A 72 8.19 -12.79 -27.36
N ILE A 73 6.99 -12.77 -27.95
CA ILE A 73 6.44 -11.56 -28.60
C ILE A 73 5.88 -10.60 -27.55
N LEU A 74 5.22 -11.11 -26.50
CA LEU A 74 4.79 -10.33 -25.35
C LEU A 74 5.99 -9.68 -24.64
N ILE A 75 7.09 -10.43 -24.42
CA ILE A 75 8.34 -9.85 -23.87
C ILE A 75 8.91 -8.76 -24.78
N ALA A 76 8.88 -8.92 -26.10
CA ALA A 76 9.34 -7.89 -27.03
C ALA A 76 8.45 -6.63 -27.00
N GLN A 77 7.13 -6.80 -26.95
CA GLN A 77 6.17 -5.70 -26.83
C GLN A 77 6.29 -4.99 -25.47
N MET A 78 6.43 -5.73 -24.37
CA MET A 78 6.64 -5.15 -23.03
C MET A 78 7.95 -4.37 -22.94
N LYS A 79 9.04 -4.86 -23.56
CA LYS A 79 10.31 -4.10 -23.65
C LYS A 79 10.12 -2.74 -24.32
N GLN A 80 9.34 -2.67 -25.39
CA GLN A 80 9.03 -1.42 -26.09
C GLN A 80 8.08 -0.55 -25.25
N SER A 81 6.97 -1.13 -24.79
CA SER A 81 5.90 -0.47 -24.03
C SER A 81 6.41 0.16 -22.74
N PHE A 82 7.15 -0.61 -21.92
CA PHE A 82 7.64 -0.14 -20.62
C PHE A 82 8.72 0.94 -20.78
N SER A 83 9.50 0.92 -21.88
CA SER A 83 10.46 1.99 -22.21
C SER A 83 9.79 3.31 -22.58
N LEU A 84 8.49 3.28 -22.90
CA LEU A 84 7.63 4.44 -23.14
C LEU A 84 6.69 4.71 -21.94
N ARG A 85 7.00 4.15 -20.75
CA ARG A 85 6.17 4.19 -19.53
C ARG A 85 4.76 3.59 -19.69
N ASP A 86 4.46 2.84 -20.75
CA ASP A 86 3.17 2.16 -20.93
C ASP A 86 3.23 0.74 -20.34
N PHE A 87 2.62 0.53 -19.18
CA PHE A 87 2.62 -0.76 -18.47
C PHE A 87 1.33 -1.57 -18.65
N ARG A 88 0.38 -1.12 -19.47
CA ARG A 88 -0.98 -1.69 -19.58
C ARG A 88 -0.99 -3.19 -19.93
N LEU A 89 0.04 -3.68 -20.64
CA LEU A 89 0.22 -5.10 -20.96
C LEU A 89 0.32 -6.03 -19.73
N LEU A 90 0.69 -5.52 -18.54
CA LEU A 90 0.72 -6.31 -17.31
C LEU A 90 -0.66 -6.89 -16.95
N HIS A 91 -1.74 -6.17 -17.25
CA HIS A 91 -3.11 -6.55 -16.85
C HIS A 91 -3.72 -7.64 -17.72
N LEU A 92 -3.13 -7.87 -18.89
CA LEU A 92 -3.51 -8.95 -19.78
C LEU A 92 -2.89 -10.29 -19.33
N LEU A 93 -2.00 -10.30 -18.33
CA LEU A 93 -1.33 -11.51 -17.89
C LEU A 93 -2.21 -12.33 -16.93
N PRO A 94 -2.57 -13.58 -17.30
CA PRO A 94 -3.17 -14.51 -16.35
C PRO A 94 -2.13 -14.96 -15.31
N SER A 95 -2.62 -15.34 -14.12
CA SER A 95 -1.79 -15.83 -13.01
C SER A 95 -1.15 -17.20 -13.24
N ASN A 96 -1.59 -17.91 -14.28
CA ASN A 96 -1.04 -19.18 -14.72
C ASN A 96 -1.11 -19.27 -16.26
N GLY A 97 -0.65 -20.39 -16.83
CA GLY A 97 -0.73 -20.62 -18.28
C GLY A 97 0.49 -20.15 -19.08
N PHE A 98 1.38 -19.35 -18.49
CA PHE A 98 2.70 -19.04 -19.06
C PHE A 98 3.81 -19.92 -18.44
N SER A 99 5.05 -19.75 -18.89
CA SER A 99 6.24 -20.41 -18.34
C SER A 99 6.85 -19.63 -17.17
N ASN A 100 7.50 -20.32 -16.22
CA ASN A 100 8.22 -19.65 -15.13
C ASN A 100 9.30 -18.68 -15.66
N PRO A 101 10.12 -19.04 -16.68
CA PRO A 101 11.05 -18.09 -17.31
C PRO A 101 10.40 -16.84 -17.88
N PHE A 102 9.17 -16.93 -18.41
CA PHE A 102 8.42 -15.76 -18.87
C PHE A 102 8.09 -14.83 -17.71
N TYR A 103 7.45 -15.32 -16.65
CA TYR A 103 7.13 -14.47 -15.48
C TYR A 103 8.40 -13.86 -14.84
N SER A 104 9.51 -14.62 -14.76
CA SER A 104 10.79 -14.08 -14.31
C SER A 104 11.33 -12.96 -15.22
N GLN A 105 11.18 -13.07 -16.54
CA GLN A 105 11.54 -11.99 -17.46
C GLN A 105 10.61 -10.78 -17.31
N VAL A 106 9.30 -10.98 -17.10
CA VAL A 106 8.35 -9.88 -16.84
C VAL A 106 8.72 -9.15 -15.54
N SER A 107 8.94 -9.87 -14.43
CA SER A 107 9.40 -9.25 -13.16
C SER A 107 10.68 -8.45 -13.38
N ASN A 108 11.68 -9.00 -14.06
CA ASN A 108 12.93 -8.27 -14.37
C ASN A 108 12.70 -7.01 -15.23
N LEU A 109 11.77 -7.04 -16.19
CA LEU A 109 11.40 -5.86 -16.97
C LEU A 109 10.69 -4.80 -16.12
N VAL A 110 9.77 -5.21 -15.24
CA VAL A 110 9.12 -4.30 -14.28
C VAL A 110 10.16 -3.65 -13.39
N THR A 111 11.00 -4.43 -12.70
CA THR A 111 12.07 -3.92 -11.83
C THR A 111 13.02 -2.97 -12.58
N THR A 112 13.41 -3.31 -13.81
CA THR A 112 14.35 -2.49 -14.60
C THR A 112 13.74 -1.15 -15.05
N ASN A 113 12.45 -1.09 -15.37
CA ASN A 113 11.81 0.16 -15.83
C ASN A 113 11.27 1.02 -14.68
N LEU A 114 10.90 0.42 -13.53
CA LEU A 114 10.48 1.17 -12.34
C LEU A 114 11.66 1.69 -11.51
N PHE A 115 12.73 0.90 -11.35
CA PHE A 115 13.83 1.21 -10.41
C PHE A 115 15.21 1.33 -11.08
N GLY A 116 15.32 1.04 -12.38
CA GLY A 116 16.57 1.19 -13.12
C GLY A 116 16.94 2.65 -13.39
N SER A 117 18.24 2.94 -13.43
CA SER A 117 18.78 4.29 -13.60
C SER A 117 18.76 4.80 -15.05
N LYS A 118 17.80 4.39 -15.88
CA LYS A 118 17.71 4.87 -17.26
C LYS A 118 16.79 6.07 -17.34
N SER A 119 17.41 7.23 -17.57
CA SER A 119 16.76 8.49 -17.91
C SER A 119 15.98 8.37 -19.22
N VAL A 120 14.66 8.25 -19.09
CA VAL A 120 13.69 8.54 -20.14
C VAL A 120 12.59 9.34 -19.45
N SER A 121 12.52 10.63 -19.80
CA SER A 121 11.72 11.71 -19.19
C SER A 121 11.82 11.81 -17.65
N GLU A 122 12.58 12.79 -17.17
CA GLU A 122 12.72 13.13 -15.74
C GLU A 122 11.41 13.67 -15.11
N GLU A 123 10.40 13.95 -15.94
CA GLU A 123 9.13 14.62 -15.60
C GLU A 123 8.06 13.70 -14.98
N ILE A 124 8.24 12.37 -15.00
CA ILE A 124 7.23 11.39 -14.53
C ILE A 124 7.82 10.41 -13.51
N LEU A 125 7.36 10.49 -12.27
CA LEU A 125 7.74 9.56 -11.20
C LEU A 125 6.81 8.33 -11.19
N THR A 126 7.32 7.13 -11.46
CA THR A 126 6.49 5.91 -11.49
C THR A 126 6.53 5.13 -10.16
N PHE A 127 5.39 4.88 -9.51
CA PHE A 127 5.27 3.93 -8.39
C PHE A 127 4.50 2.66 -8.77
N PRO A 128 4.88 1.49 -8.21
CA PRO A 128 4.04 0.30 -8.25
C PRO A 128 2.91 0.36 -7.21
N ILE A 129 1.73 -0.12 -7.60
CA ILE A 129 0.55 -0.38 -6.77
C ILE A 129 0.23 -1.88 -6.86
N PHE A 130 -0.06 -2.54 -5.75
CA PHE A 130 -0.33 -3.99 -5.69
C PHE A 130 -1.77 -4.33 -5.30
N SER A 131 -2.53 -3.34 -4.82
CA SER A 131 -3.98 -3.43 -4.58
C SER A 131 -4.72 -3.74 -5.88
N SER A 132 -5.58 -4.76 -5.86
CA SER A 132 -6.34 -5.23 -7.05
C SER A 132 -7.40 -4.24 -7.55
N LYS A 133 -7.81 -3.31 -6.68
CA LYS A 133 -8.65 -2.15 -6.99
C LYS A 133 -8.38 -1.07 -5.95
N LEU A 134 -8.31 0.18 -6.38
CA LEU A 134 -8.26 1.35 -5.50
C LEU A 134 -9.69 1.85 -5.20
N GLU A 135 -9.93 2.28 -3.97
CA GLU A 135 -11.18 2.89 -3.52
C GLU A 135 -10.90 4.30 -3.01
N LEU A 136 -11.14 5.30 -3.86
CA LEU A 136 -10.63 6.67 -3.72
C LEU A 136 -11.57 7.62 -2.96
N HIS A 137 -12.64 7.11 -2.35
CA HIS A 137 -13.51 7.90 -1.50
C HIS A 137 -12.95 7.96 -0.07
N PRO A 138 -12.76 9.16 0.53
CA PRO A 138 -12.18 9.34 1.86
C PRO A 138 -12.77 8.48 2.99
N GLN A 139 -14.03 8.08 2.87
CA GLN A 139 -14.73 7.24 3.85
C GLN A 139 -14.96 5.78 3.41
N ARG A 140 -14.41 5.33 2.27
CA ARG A 140 -14.60 3.93 1.79
C ARG A 140 -13.30 3.17 1.57
N PHE A 141 -12.15 3.85 1.57
CA PHE A 141 -10.86 3.19 1.50
C PHE A 141 -10.63 2.21 2.67
N ASN A 142 -10.01 1.08 2.34
CA ASN A 142 -9.68 -0.01 3.26
C ASN A 142 -8.22 -0.50 3.10
N ASP A 143 -7.41 0.24 2.34
CA ASP A 143 -6.02 -0.08 2.08
C ASP A 143 -5.18 1.21 1.93
N ALA A 144 -3.91 1.16 2.32
CA ALA A 144 -3.02 2.33 2.31
C ALA A 144 -2.49 2.76 0.93
N GLU A 145 -2.70 2.02 -0.17
CA GLU A 145 -2.40 2.53 -1.53
C GLU A 145 -3.56 3.44 -1.99
N SER A 146 -4.81 3.06 -1.70
CA SER A 146 -5.95 3.99 -1.79
C SER A 146 -5.76 5.18 -0.83
N GLY A 147 -5.36 4.93 0.41
CA GLY A 147 -5.07 5.98 1.40
C GLY A 147 -3.94 6.93 0.96
N PHE A 148 -2.90 6.41 0.32
CA PHE A 148 -1.83 7.20 -0.29
C PHE A 148 -2.36 8.13 -1.38
N VAL A 149 -3.15 7.63 -2.33
CA VAL A 149 -3.75 8.47 -3.38
C VAL A 149 -4.67 9.53 -2.77
N ILE A 150 -5.56 9.14 -1.84
CA ILE A 150 -6.48 10.07 -1.18
C ILE A 150 -5.71 11.17 -0.43
N GLY A 151 -4.62 10.82 0.27
CA GLY A 151 -3.78 11.77 1.00
C GLY A 151 -3.06 12.82 0.14
N HIS A 152 -3.03 12.64 -1.19
CA HIS A 152 -2.48 13.59 -2.17
C HIS A 152 -3.54 14.26 -3.04
N VAL A 153 -4.70 13.63 -3.20
CA VAL A 153 -5.82 14.15 -4.00
C VAL A 153 -6.71 15.08 -3.19
N TYR A 154 -6.88 14.85 -1.89
CA TYR A 154 -7.75 15.65 -1.02
C TYR A 154 -7.00 16.29 0.13
N SER A 155 -7.46 17.47 0.53
CA SER A 155 -6.93 18.21 1.69
C SER A 155 -7.84 18.09 2.91
N ARG A 156 -7.30 18.40 4.09
CA ARG A 156 -7.94 18.33 5.41
C ARG A 156 -7.83 19.69 6.11
N LEU A 157 -8.46 19.87 7.28
CA LEU A 157 -8.14 21.06 8.09
C LEU A 157 -6.68 20.99 8.58
N ILE A 158 -6.29 19.84 9.12
CA ILE A 158 -4.99 19.58 9.75
C ILE A 158 -4.25 18.49 8.97
N LYS A 159 -2.91 18.56 8.97
CA LYS A 159 -2.02 17.49 8.50
C LYS A 159 -0.89 17.25 9.49
N PHE A 160 -0.18 16.13 9.32
CA PHE A 160 1.11 15.90 9.98
C PHE A 160 2.24 16.44 9.12
N ASP A 161 3.21 17.12 9.75
CA ASP A 161 4.50 17.45 9.12
C ASP A 161 5.46 16.24 9.10
N GLU A 162 6.67 16.46 8.61
CA GLU A 162 7.79 15.50 8.67
C GLU A 162 8.16 15.03 10.10
N ASN A 163 7.91 15.85 11.12
CA ASN A 163 8.23 15.57 12.52
C ASN A 163 7.06 14.93 13.28
N ASN A 164 6.00 14.53 12.55
CA ASN A 164 4.74 14.02 13.09
C ASN A 164 4.04 15.00 14.07
N GLN A 165 4.23 16.31 13.86
CA GLN A 165 3.54 17.40 14.55
C GLN A 165 2.31 17.85 13.75
N PHE A 166 1.31 18.37 14.46
CA PHE A 166 0.12 18.94 13.83
C PHE A 166 0.41 20.28 13.16
N THR A 167 0.04 20.41 11.90
CA THR A 167 0.16 21.65 11.11
C THR A 167 -1.12 21.91 10.30
N GLY A 168 -1.38 23.16 9.96
CA GLY A 168 -2.57 23.54 9.20
C GLY A 168 -2.43 23.27 7.69
N ASP A 169 -3.36 22.51 7.13
CA ASP A 169 -3.50 22.28 5.69
C ASP A 169 -4.45 23.34 5.09
N LEU A 170 -5.78 23.13 5.10
CA LEU A 170 -6.74 24.17 4.68
C LEU A 170 -6.80 25.36 5.67
N VAL A 171 -6.37 25.16 6.93
CA VAL A 171 -6.27 26.22 7.93
C VAL A 171 -4.87 26.83 7.94
N HIS A 172 -4.78 28.12 8.24
CA HIS A 172 -3.50 28.78 8.54
C HIS A 172 -3.07 28.52 9.98
N HIS A 173 -4.01 28.57 10.92
CA HIS A 173 -3.81 28.36 12.35
C HIS A 173 -5.16 28.09 13.03
N TRP A 174 -5.12 27.72 14.31
CA TRP A 174 -6.28 27.60 15.18
C TRP A 174 -6.00 28.23 16.54
N LEU A 175 -7.05 28.49 17.31
CA LEU A 175 -6.99 29.00 18.68
C LEU A 175 -7.98 28.23 19.56
N VAL A 176 -7.62 28.04 20.83
CA VAL A 176 -8.55 27.62 21.88
C VAL A 176 -9.10 28.90 22.53
N SER A 177 -10.35 29.24 22.26
CA SER A 177 -10.95 30.50 22.75
C SER A 177 -11.54 30.38 24.15
N ASP A 178 -12.07 29.20 24.47
CA ASP A 178 -12.62 28.78 25.75
C ASP A 178 -12.32 27.28 25.95
N PRO A 179 -12.43 26.73 27.16
CA PRO A 179 -12.39 25.28 27.36
C PRO A 179 -13.38 24.60 26.42
N ASN A 180 -12.90 23.63 25.63
CA ASN A 180 -13.67 22.88 24.64
C ASN A 180 -14.16 23.68 23.40
N VAL A 181 -13.65 24.90 23.15
CA VAL A 181 -14.02 25.71 21.97
C VAL A 181 -12.79 26.02 21.12
N PHE A 182 -12.79 25.51 19.89
CA PHE A 182 -11.67 25.56 18.96
C PHE A 182 -12.04 26.35 17.69
N GLN A 183 -11.31 27.41 17.40
CA GLN A 183 -11.56 28.29 16.26
C GLN A 183 -10.47 28.11 15.19
N PHE A 184 -10.86 27.59 14.03
CA PHE A 184 -9.99 27.25 12.91
C PHE A 184 -10.07 28.33 11.82
N TYR A 185 -8.94 29.00 11.55
CA TYR A 185 -8.85 30.10 10.61
C TYR A 185 -8.41 29.60 9.23
N LEU A 186 -9.32 29.59 8.26
CA LEU A 186 -9.06 29.09 6.91
C LEU A 186 -8.09 29.97 6.14
N ARG A 187 -7.32 29.33 5.25
CA ARG A 187 -6.55 30.05 4.21
C ARG A 187 -7.51 30.70 3.22
N LYS A 188 -7.07 31.79 2.61
CA LYS A 188 -7.84 32.47 1.56
C LYS A 188 -7.65 31.75 0.22
N SER A 189 -8.63 31.91 -0.67
CA SER A 189 -8.57 31.45 -2.07
C SER A 189 -8.40 29.94 -2.24
N LEU A 190 -8.97 29.12 -1.34
CA LEU A 190 -9.03 27.67 -1.47
C LEU A 190 -9.75 27.27 -2.78
N LYS A 191 -9.15 26.35 -3.55
CA LYS A 191 -9.67 25.91 -4.85
C LYS A 191 -9.89 24.41 -4.91
N TRP A 192 -11.00 24.02 -5.52
CA TRP A 192 -11.23 22.67 -6.02
C TRP A 192 -10.36 22.42 -7.25
N HIS A 193 -10.17 21.16 -7.63
CA HIS A 193 -9.36 20.76 -8.80
C HIS A 193 -9.85 21.33 -10.15
N ASP A 194 -11.09 21.79 -10.25
CA ASP A 194 -11.64 22.49 -11.43
C ASP A 194 -11.42 24.02 -11.42
N GLY A 195 -10.72 24.56 -10.42
CA GLY A 195 -10.48 25.99 -10.24
C GLY A 195 -11.66 26.77 -9.62
N THR A 196 -12.80 26.12 -9.32
CA THR A 196 -13.88 26.74 -8.55
C THR A 196 -13.48 26.90 -7.07
N THR A 197 -14.06 27.87 -6.38
CA THR A 197 -13.73 28.16 -4.97
C THR A 197 -14.30 27.09 -4.04
N VAL A 198 -13.53 26.68 -3.04
CA VAL A 198 -14.03 25.85 -1.93
C VAL A 198 -14.78 26.74 -0.96
N GLU A 199 -16.09 26.54 -0.87
CA GLU A 199 -16.93 27.34 0.04
C GLU A 199 -16.94 26.74 1.45
N LEU A 200 -17.03 27.61 2.47
CA LEU A 200 -16.92 27.22 3.87
C LEU A 200 -18.02 26.24 4.31
N ASP A 201 -19.20 26.32 3.69
CA ASP A 201 -20.30 25.36 3.86
C ASP A 201 -19.96 23.95 3.36
N GLU A 202 -19.17 23.83 2.28
CA GLU A 202 -18.75 22.53 1.75
C GLU A 202 -17.76 21.86 2.72
N ILE A 203 -16.85 22.65 3.30
CA ILE A 203 -15.93 22.19 4.35
C ILE A 203 -16.71 21.69 5.58
N VAL A 204 -17.63 22.51 6.12
CA VAL A 204 -18.44 22.13 7.28
C VAL A 204 -19.29 20.88 6.99
N LYS A 205 -19.87 20.76 5.80
CA LYS A 205 -20.60 19.56 5.36
C LYS A 205 -19.70 18.32 5.39
N CYS A 206 -18.49 18.39 4.83
CA CYS A 206 -17.53 17.29 4.88
C CYS A 206 -17.12 16.90 6.30
N LEU A 207 -16.87 17.87 7.19
CA LEU A 207 -16.54 17.60 8.59
C LEU A 207 -17.69 16.88 9.32
N LEU A 208 -18.93 17.35 9.14
CA LEU A 208 -20.11 16.69 9.70
C LEU A 208 -20.28 15.26 9.15
N ILE A 209 -20.04 15.05 7.85
CA ILE A 209 -20.04 13.73 7.22
C ILE A 209 -18.93 12.84 7.81
N GLY A 210 -17.74 13.39 8.05
CA GLY A 210 -16.60 12.72 8.67
C GLY A 210 -16.87 12.27 10.11
N PHE A 211 -17.28 13.17 11.00
CA PHE A 211 -17.63 12.83 12.39
C PHE A 211 -18.83 11.87 12.52
N ASN A 212 -19.69 11.78 11.49
CA ASN A 212 -20.77 10.78 11.45
C ASN A 212 -20.33 9.41 10.92
N PHE A 213 -19.08 9.25 10.49
CA PHE A 213 -18.59 8.00 9.91
C PHE A 213 -18.28 6.93 10.96
N GLU A 214 -18.60 5.67 10.64
CA GLU A 214 -18.51 4.53 11.57
C GLU A 214 -17.08 4.31 12.11
N LYS A 215 -16.02 4.57 11.32
CA LYS A 215 -14.63 4.49 11.82
C LYS A 215 -14.24 5.59 12.81
N LEU A 216 -15.02 6.67 12.92
CA LEU A 216 -14.76 7.79 13.85
C LEU A 216 -15.80 7.88 14.99
N LYS A 217 -16.62 6.84 15.16
CA LYS A 217 -17.71 6.80 16.15
C LYS A 217 -17.27 6.98 17.61
N GLU A 218 -16.01 6.71 17.94
CA GLU A 218 -15.47 6.90 19.29
C GLU A 218 -15.26 8.38 19.63
N PHE A 219 -14.97 9.22 18.62
CA PHE A 219 -14.74 10.66 18.75
C PHE A 219 -16.05 11.46 18.65
N LYS A 220 -17.06 10.89 18.00
CA LYS A 220 -18.37 11.53 17.79
C LYS A 220 -19.07 12.00 19.09
N PRO A 221 -19.06 11.27 20.23
CA PRO A 221 -19.65 11.74 21.48
C PRO A 221 -18.99 13.01 22.05
N ASN A 222 -17.73 13.26 21.70
CA ASN A 222 -17.02 14.46 22.13
C ASN A 222 -17.41 15.68 21.28
N LEU A 223 -17.97 15.51 20.09
CA LEU A 223 -18.41 16.61 19.24
C LEU A 223 -19.75 17.19 19.71
N ILE A 224 -19.72 18.44 20.18
CA ILE A 224 -20.93 19.22 20.52
C ILE A 224 -21.50 19.88 19.27
N SER A 225 -20.66 20.64 18.53
CA SER A 225 -21.10 21.36 17.33
C SER A 225 -19.95 21.71 16.38
N ILE A 226 -20.29 21.93 15.11
CA ILE A 226 -19.44 22.56 14.10
C ILE A 226 -20.25 23.69 13.50
N SER A 227 -19.73 24.91 13.54
CA SER A 227 -20.43 26.11 13.07
C SER A 227 -19.52 27.07 12.32
N LYS A 228 -20.14 28.00 11.59
CA LYS A 228 -19.45 29.07 10.86
C LYS A 228 -19.51 30.33 11.72
N LEU A 229 -18.38 30.78 12.27
CA LEU A 229 -18.35 32.04 13.00
C LEU A 229 -18.39 33.23 12.02
N ASN A 230 -17.77 33.09 10.85
CA ASN A 230 -17.87 33.99 9.70
C ASN A 230 -17.36 33.26 8.42
N ASN A 231 -17.19 34.00 7.32
CA ASN A 231 -16.76 33.46 6.02
C ASN A 231 -15.28 32.97 5.96
N SER A 232 -14.55 32.93 7.08
CA SER A 232 -13.16 32.42 7.12
C SER A 232 -12.80 31.70 8.42
N ILE A 233 -13.77 31.49 9.33
CA ILE A 233 -13.54 30.82 10.63
C ILE A 233 -14.60 29.74 10.85
N ILE A 234 -14.14 28.52 11.07
CA ILE A 234 -14.95 27.39 11.56
C ILE A 234 -14.74 27.32 13.07
N GLU A 235 -15.83 27.29 13.84
CA GLU A 235 -15.79 26.98 15.27
C GLU A 235 -16.24 25.53 15.49
N ILE A 236 -15.43 24.77 16.24
CA ILE A 236 -15.75 23.41 16.67
C ILE A 236 -15.80 23.40 18.19
N GLN A 237 -16.92 22.95 18.73
CA GLN A 237 -17.08 22.73 20.17
C GLN A 237 -16.91 21.23 20.45
N TYR A 238 -15.89 20.88 21.22
CA TYR A 238 -15.39 19.51 21.37
C TYR A 238 -14.93 19.22 22.80
N LEU A 239 -15.51 18.20 23.45
CA LEU A 239 -15.27 17.84 24.87
C LEU A 239 -13.93 17.16 25.15
N GLY A 240 -13.20 16.73 24.11
CA GLY A 240 -11.88 16.11 24.24
C GLY A 240 -10.74 17.12 24.21
N GLU A 241 -9.51 16.64 24.44
CA GLU A 241 -8.30 17.46 24.40
C GLU A 241 -7.99 17.98 23.00
N GLU A 242 -7.23 19.09 22.91
CA GLU A 242 -6.79 19.69 21.65
C GLU A 242 -6.09 18.66 20.74
N GLU A 243 -5.18 17.87 21.30
CA GLU A 243 -4.41 16.87 20.55
C GLU A 243 -5.31 15.78 19.95
N GLU A 244 -6.39 15.40 20.64
CA GLU A 244 -7.39 14.45 20.14
C GLU A 244 -8.17 15.04 18.96
N LEU A 245 -8.61 16.29 19.07
CA LEU A 245 -9.34 16.95 17.99
C LEU A 245 -8.44 17.13 16.75
N LEU A 246 -7.20 17.60 16.93
CA LEU A 246 -6.24 17.75 15.84
C LEU A 246 -5.90 16.40 15.20
N TYR A 247 -5.78 15.32 15.98
CA TYR A 247 -5.64 13.96 15.47
C TYR A 247 -6.82 13.57 14.57
N VAL A 248 -8.06 13.74 15.03
CA VAL A 248 -9.26 13.42 14.24
C VAL A 248 -9.28 14.24 12.95
N LEU A 249 -9.10 15.56 13.04
CA LEU A 249 -9.09 16.46 11.87
C LEU A 249 -7.94 16.19 10.89
N ALA A 250 -6.88 15.51 11.31
CA ALA A 250 -5.78 15.05 10.46
C ALA A 250 -6.03 13.68 9.81
N ARG A 251 -7.08 12.94 10.16
CA ARG A 251 -7.39 11.64 9.55
C ARG A 251 -7.86 11.76 8.10
N ILE A 252 -7.54 10.75 7.29
CA ILE A 252 -7.96 10.64 5.88
C ILE A 252 -9.50 10.65 5.76
N GLU A 253 -10.20 10.08 6.73
CA GLU A 253 -11.66 10.12 6.80
C GLU A 253 -12.27 11.53 6.94
N MET A 254 -11.47 12.53 7.32
CA MET A 254 -11.84 13.95 7.44
C MET A 254 -11.41 14.80 6.23
N SER A 255 -10.97 14.18 5.14
CA SER A 255 -10.66 14.90 3.91
C SER A 255 -11.89 15.62 3.34
N ILE A 256 -11.64 16.78 2.75
CA ILE A 256 -12.65 17.64 2.12
C ILE A 256 -12.79 17.25 0.65
N PHE A 257 -14.02 16.92 0.24
CA PHE A 257 -14.35 16.38 -1.08
C PHE A 257 -15.68 16.92 -1.59
N ARG A 258 -15.89 16.88 -2.91
CA ARG A 258 -17.14 17.31 -3.55
C ARG A 258 -17.58 16.27 -4.57
N ASP A 259 -18.83 15.83 -4.49
CA ASP A 259 -19.45 15.03 -5.55
C ASP A 259 -19.73 15.91 -6.77
N SER A 260 -19.35 15.42 -7.95
CA SER A 260 -19.64 16.03 -9.25
C SER A 260 -20.11 14.98 -10.25
N GLU A 261 -20.65 15.39 -11.40
CA GLU A 261 -21.06 14.45 -12.46
C GLU A 261 -19.88 13.61 -13.00
N ALA A 262 -18.64 14.13 -12.91
CA ALA A 262 -17.42 13.44 -13.30
C ALA A 262 -16.87 12.50 -12.20
N GLY A 263 -17.47 12.49 -11.01
CA GLY A 263 -17.01 11.75 -9.83
C GLY A 263 -16.63 12.64 -8.66
N LEU A 264 -15.87 12.08 -7.71
CA LEU A 264 -15.38 12.81 -6.54
C LEU A 264 -14.24 13.75 -6.92
N MET A 265 -14.30 14.98 -6.43
CA MET A 265 -13.30 16.01 -6.64
C MET A 265 -12.65 16.42 -5.32
N GLY A 266 -11.34 16.68 -5.35
CA GLY A 266 -10.56 17.15 -4.21
C GLY A 266 -10.05 18.58 -4.36
N CYS A 267 -9.25 18.97 -3.39
CA CYS A 267 -8.54 20.25 -3.30
C CYS A 267 -7.08 20.07 -2.82
N GLY A 268 -6.55 18.84 -2.91
CA GLY A 268 -5.19 18.49 -2.50
C GLY A 268 -4.09 18.85 -3.52
N PRO A 269 -2.82 18.54 -3.21
CA PRO A 269 -1.65 18.89 -4.02
C PRO A 269 -1.59 18.22 -5.41
N TYR A 270 -2.36 17.16 -5.66
CA TYR A 270 -2.43 16.49 -6.95
C TYR A 270 -3.88 16.30 -7.42
N THR A 271 -4.10 16.33 -8.74
CA THR A 271 -5.35 15.95 -9.42
C THR A 271 -5.24 14.53 -9.97
N ILE A 272 -6.36 13.90 -10.33
CA ILE A 272 -6.39 12.62 -11.08
C ILE A 272 -6.69 12.94 -12.55
N GLU A 273 -5.66 12.90 -13.39
CA GLU A 273 -5.75 13.13 -14.84
C GLU A 273 -6.35 11.92 -15.57
N GLN A 274 -5.90 10.71 -15.19
CA GLN A 274 -6.33 9.47 -15.83
C GLN A 274 -6.62 8.39 -14.78
N LEU A 275 -7.78 7.75 -14.91
CA LEU A 275 -8.21 6.63 -14.07
C LEU A 275 -8.60 5.44 -14.96
N ASN A 276 -7.62 4.63 -15.34
CA ASN A 276 -7.86 3.32 -15.92
C ASN A 276 -7.66 2.24 -14.84
N VAL A 277 -8.29 1.07 -15.02
CA VAL A 277 -8.22 -0.05 -14.06
C VAL A 277 -6.77 -0.44 -13.71
N SER A 278 -5.88 -0.31 -14.69
CA SER A 278 -4.48 -0.72 -14.68
C SER A 278 -3.46 0.37 -14.33
N ASP A 279 -3.87 1.63 -14.49
CA ASP A 279 -2.97 2.71 -14.89
C ASP A 279 -3.60 4.06 -14.50
N MET A 280 -2.97 4.75 -13.55
CA MET A 280 -3.45 6.03 -13.01
C MET A 280 -2.35 7.08 -13.12
N MET A 281 -2.71 8.28 -13.58
CA MET A 281 -1.83 9.43 -13.58
C MET A 281 -2.33 10.49 -12.60
N LEU A 282 -1.46 10.90 -11.68
CA LEU A 282 -1.64 12.09 -10.86
C LEU A 282 -0.83 13.24 -11.43
N GLN A 283 -1.38 14.45 -11.42
CA GLN A 283 -0.70 15.66 -11.87
C GLN A 283 -0.66 16.71 -10.75
N ALA A 284 0.43 17.46 -10.63
CA ALA A 284 0.56 18.53 -9.65
C ALA A 284 -0.53 19.61 -9.85
N ASN A 285 -1.22 19.98 -8.77
CA ASN A 285 -2.29 20.97 -8.78
C ASN A 285 -1.71 22.39 -8.67
N ASP A 286 -1.67 23.12 -9.79
CA ASP A 286 -1.24 24.52 -9.84
C ASP A 286 -2.08 25.48 -8.97
N SER A 287 -3.31 25.08 -8.60
CA SER A 287 -4.22 25.85 -7.73
C SER A 287 -4.19 25.41 -6.26
N TYR A 288 -3.21 24.60 -5.85
CA TYR A 288 -3.05 24.18 -4.46
C TYR A 288 -2.69 25.37 -3.54
N HIS A 289 -3.23 25.39 -2.32
CA HIS A 289 -3.14 26.52 -1.39
C HIS A 289 -1.87 26.54 -0.50
N LEU A 290 -0.99 25.56 -0.63
CA LEU A 290 0.35 25.54 -0.04
C LEU A 290 1.42 25.55 -1.15
N GLU A 291 2.63 25.12 -0.83
CA GLU A 291 3.70 24.88 -1.80
C GLU A 291 3.24 23.87 -2.86
N ARG A 292 3.33 24.27 -4.14
CA ARG A 292 3.11 23.39 -5.28
C ARG A 292 4.13 22.25 -5.26
N ALA A 293 3.69 21.04 -5.57
CA ALA A 293 4.60 19.90 -5.73
C ALA A 293 5.67 20.17 -6.81
N ILE A 294 6.89 19.70 -6.56
CA ILE A 294 8.03 19.78 -7.49
C ILE A 294 7.88 18.75 -8.62
N ILE A 295 7.22 17.62 -8.35
CA ILE A 295 7.05 16.53 -9.30
C ILE A 295 5.73 16.73 -10.04
N ASP A 296 5.81 17.07 -11.32
CA ASP A 296 4.65 17.43 -12.14
C ASP A 296 3.70 16.25 -12.36
N ASN A 297 4.23 15.05 -12.59
CA ASN A 297 3.45 13.86 -12.90
C ASN A 297 3.89 12.66 -12.06
N VAL A 298 2.92 11.96 -11.46
CA VAL A 298 3.15 10.72 -10.71
C VAL A 298 2.32 9.60 -11.32
N HIS A 299 3.00 8.62 -11.88
CA HIS A 299 2.41 7.49 -12.58
C HIS A 299 2.29 6.28 -11.66
N LEU A 300 1.06 5.81 -11.46
CA LEU A 300 0.76 4.72 -10.55
C LEU A 300 0.39 3.47 -11.36
N VAL A 301 1.30 2.50 -11.37
CA VAL A 301 1.23 1.29 -12.20
C VAL A 301 0.78 0.12 -11.34
N GLN A 302 -0.38 -0.46 -11.66
CA GLN A 302 -0.85 -1.62 -10.95
C GLN A 302 -0.05 -2.88 -11.36
N ILE A 303 0.51 -3.59 -10.38
CA ILE A 303 1.30 -4.80 -10.53
C ILE A 303 0.41 -6.01 -10.21
N PRO A 304 0.20 -6.93 -11.15
CA PRO A 304 -0.53 -8.17 -10.89
C PRO A 304 0.04 -8.95 -9.71
N SER A 305 -0.80 -9.36 -8.77
CA SER A 305 -0.39 -10.03 -7.51
C SER A 305 0.43 -11.32 -7.69
N HIS A 306 0.32 -11.98 -8.86
CA HIS A 306 1.11 -13.17 -9.20
C HIS A 306 2.55 -12.84 -9.63
N LEU A 307 2.83 -11.60 -10.06
CA LEU A 307 4.19 -11.05 -10.21
C LEU A 307 4.67 -10.63 -8.81
N ASN A 308 4.97 -11.65 -7.99
CA ASN A 308 5.25 -11.55 -6.56
C ASN A 308 6.20 -10.38 -6.21
N ARG A 309 5.81 -9.52 -5.25
CA ARG A 309 6.64 -8.40 -4.74
C ARG A 309 8.04 -8.86 -4.32
N LYS A 310 8.17 -10.06 -3.75
CA LYS A 310 9.48 -10.68 -3.39
C LYS A 310 10.36 -11.07 -4.59
N SER A 311 9.79 -11.18 -5.79
CA SER A 311 10.56 -11.37 -7.04
C SER A 311 11.08 -10.05 -7.64
N LEU A 312 10.56 -8.90 -7.17
CA LEU A 312 11.00 -7.56 -7.57
C LEU A 312 12.09 -7.02 -6.63
N LEU A 313 12.12 -7.50 -5.38
CA LEU A 313 13.07 -7.13 -4.33
C LEU A 313 14.31 -8.06 -4.37
N ASN A 314 15.50 -7.50 -4.19
CA ASN A 314 16.77 -8.23 -4.35
C ASN A 314 17.06 -9.20 -3.18
N GLY A 315 16.86 -10.49 -3.39
CA GLY A 315 17.67 -11.58 -2.81
C GLY A 315 17.64 -11.79 -1.28
N LYS A 316 18.19 -10.86 -0.48
CA LYS A 316 18.50 -11.04 0.95
C LYS A 316 17.27 -11.22 1.84
N GLU A 317 16.13 -10.62 1.48
CA GLU A 317 14.88 -10.78 2.24
C GLU A 317 14.28 -12.19 2.15
N MET A 318 14.73 -13.02 1.20
CA MET A 318 14.29 -14.42 1.08
C MET A 318 14.69 -15.26 2.30
N ASP A 319 15.73 -14.86 3.02
CA ASP A 319 16.18 -15.50 4.27
C ASP A 319 15.33 -15.12 5.49
N TYR A 320 14.35 -14.22 5.35
CA TYR A 320 13.56 -13.66 6.46
C TYR A 320 12.07 -14.03 6.40
N GLN A 321 11.50 -14.33 7.57
CA GLN A 321 10.06 -14.47 7.78
C GLN A 321 9.51 -13.16 8.36
N VAL A 322 8.44 -12.62 7.78
CA VAL A 322 7.66 -11.53 8.40
C VAL A 322 6.84 -12.07 9.57
N VAL A 323 6.82 -11.30 10.66
CA VAL A 323 6.18 -11.66 11.93
C VAL A 323 5.14 -10.63 12.37
N SER A 324 5.25 -9.38 11.93
CA SER A 324 4.20 -8.37 12.10
C SER A 324 4.27 -7.37 10.95
N GLU A 325 3.10 -6.96 10.45
CA GLU A 325 2.93 -5.83 9.54
C GLU A 325 1.68 -5.06 9.98
N TYR A 326 1.82 -3.76 10.17
CA TYR A 326 0.73 -2.87 10.56
C TYR A 326 0.48 -1.83 9.46
N ALA A 327 -0.59 -2.06 8.70
CA ALA A 327 -1.08 -1.22 7.58
C ALA A 327 -0.05 -0.85 6.49
N GLY A 328 1.17 -1.41 6.53
CA GLY A 328 2.29 -0.96 5.69
C GLY A 328 3.04 0.27 6.22
N ILE A 329 2.67 0.75 7.40
CA ILE A 329 3.39 1.81 8.11
C ILE A 329 4.54 1.17 8.90
N PHE A 330 4.32 0.00 9.50
CA PHE A 330 5.31 -0.75 10.28
C PHE A 330 5.42 -2.21 9.82
N SER A 331 6.63 -2.75 9.76
CA SER A 331 6.93 -4.12 9.36
C SER A 331 8.10 -4.69 10.18
N ALA A 332 7.99 -5.96 10.57
CA ALA A 332 9.02 -6.66 11.32
C ALA A 332 9.30 -8.08 10.83
N TYR A 333 10.58 -8.42 10.76
CA TYR A 333 11.14 -9.58 10.09
C TYR A 333 12.08 -10.32 11.04
N ILE A 334 12.05 -11.64 11.01
CA ILE A 334 12.99 -12.49 11.75
C ILE A 334 13.78 -13.34 10.75
N ARG A 335 15.10 -13.39 10.93
CA ARG A 335 15.98 -14.20 10.08
C ARG A 335 15.72 -15.68 10.30
N THR A 336 15.52 -16.44 9.24
CA THR A 336 15.21 -17.87 9.31
C THR A 336 16.44 -18.76 9.48
N THR A 337 17.41 -18.34 10.32
CA THR A 337 18.60 -19.18 10.63
C THR A 337 18.20 -20.48 11.30
N GLU A 338 19.05 -21.50 11.19
CA GLU A 338 18.84 -22.80 11.82
C GLU A 338 18.73 -22.70 13.36
N LEU A 339 19.47 -21.77 13.98
CA LEU A 339 19.39 -21.45 15.42
C LEU A 339 18.01 -20.92 15.83
N LEU A 340 17.42 -20.01 15.04
CA LEU A 340 16.08 -19.48 15.32
C LEU A 340 14.97 -20.48 14.96
N LYS A 341 15.15 -21.28 13.89
CA LYS A 341 14.25 -22.38 13.52
C LYS A 341 14.17 -23.48 14.60
N THR A 342 15.29 -23.78 15.26
CA THR A 342 15.35 -24.82 16.30
C THR A 342 14.86 -24.33 17.67
N ASN A 343 15.08 -23.05 18.00
CA ASN A 343 14.63 -22.46 19.25
C ASN A 343 13.16 -22.02 19.20
N LYS A 344 12.25 -23.01 19.29
CA LYS A 344 10.79 -22.77 19.23
C LYS A 344 10.32 -21.77 20.30
N ALA A 345 10.78 -21.90 21.55
CA ALA A 345 10.37 -21.03 22.66
C ALA A 345 10.67 -19.55 22.36
N MET A 346 11.86 -19.25 21.81
CA MET A 346 12.22 -17.90 21.36
C MET A 346 11.28 -17.40 20.25
N MET A 347 11.03 -18.22 19.24
CA MET A 347 10.12 -17.84 18.14
C MET A 347 8.68 -17.61 18.60
N HIS A 348 8.22 -18.33 19.63
CA HIS A 348 6.92 -18.07 20.28
C HIS A 348 6.93 -16.76 21.05
N LEU A 349 7.91 -16.53 21.92
CA LEU A 349 8.03 -15.29 22.70
C LEU A 349 8.05 -14.05 21.80
N ILE A 350 8.89 -14.04 20.76
CA ILE A 350 8.99 -12.89 19.86
C ILE A 350 7.64 -12.68 19.15
N ARG A 351 7.00 -13.75 18.68
CA ARG A 351 5.64 -13.66 18.09
C ARG A 351 4.66 -13.05 19.09
N GLU A 352 4.60 -13.54 20.33
CA GLU A 352 3.69 -13.01 21.36
C GLU A 352 3.93 -11.54 21.68
N ALA A 353 5.17 -11.07 21.73
CA ALA A 353 5.50 -9.65 21.87
C ALA A 353 4.92 -8.82 20.71
N PHE A 354 5.09 -9.30 19.47
CA PHE A 354 4.47 -8.67 18.30
C PHE A 354 2.93 -8.71 18.36
N CYS A 355 2.34 -9.78 18.88
CA CYS A 355 0.88 -9.92 19.05
C CYS A 355 0.31 -8.91 20.05
N TYR A 356 0.99 -8.77 21.20
CA TYR A 356 0.56 -7.84 22.24
C TYR A 356 0.66 -6.40 21.74
N PHE A 357 1.78 -6.04 21.11
CA PHE A 357 1.95 -4.72 20.54
C PHE A 357 0.97 -4.42 19.41
N SER A 358 0.73 -5.39 18.51
CA SER A 358 -0.31 -5.23 17.48
C SER A 358 -1.69 -5.07 18.10
N ARG A 359 -1.97 -5.67 19.27
CA ARG A 359 -3.24 -5.50 20.00
C ARG A 359 -3.37 -4.10 20.60
N THR A 360 -2.33 -3.57 21.25
CA THR A 360 -2.32 -2.19 21.77
C THR A 360 -2.45 -1.14 20.67
N ILE A 361 -2.12 -1.47 19.41
CA ILE A 361 -2.44 -0.61 18.26
C ILE A 361 -3.84 -0.92 17.69
N SER A 362 -4.29 -2.18 17.71
CA SER A 362 -5.58 -2.60 17.11
C SER A 362 -6.84 -2.03 17.75
N GLU A 363 -6.75 -1.45 18.95
CA GLU A 363 -7.86 -0.67 19.52
C GLU A 363 -8.15 0.60 18.69
N ILE A 364 -7.25 1.00 17.78
CA ILE A 364 -7.36 2.17 16.89
C ILE A 364 -7.62 1.79 15.40
N ASP A 365 -7.59 0.50 15.03
CA ASP A 365 -8.00 0.05 13.68
C ASP A 365 -8.72 -1.30 13.68
N HIS A 366 -9.96 -1.31 13.21
CA HIS A 366 -10.86 -2.47 13.21
C HIS A 366 -10.60 -3.47 12.08
N LEU A 367 -9.52 -3.31 11.30
CA LEU A 367 -9.04 -4.29 10.34
C LEU A 367 -8.35 -5.47 11.05
N LYS A 368 -9.19 -6.27 11.73
CA LYS A 368 -8.84 -7.53 12.43
C LYS A 368 -8.01 -8.47 11.57
N LEU A 369 -7.49 -9.49 12.27
CA LEU A 369 -7.18 -10.89 11.91
C LEU A 369 -5.72 -11.26 12.40
N PRO A 370 -5.11 -12.47 12.20
CA PRO A 370 -4.98 -13.57 13.18
C PRO A 370 -3.81 -13.31 14.16
N ILE A 371 -3.15 -14.41 14.53
CA ILE A 371 -1.71 -14.62 14.53
C ILE A 371 -1.48 -16.09 14.12
N TYR A 372 -0.29 -16.51 13.68
CA TYR A 372 0.03 -17.96 13.58
C TYR A 372 0.13 -18.60 14.98
N SER A 373 -1.02 -18.82 15.62
CA SER A 373 -1.16 -19.50 16.90
C SER A 373 -1.13 -21.02 16.70
N SER A 374 0.06 -21.59 16.60
CA SER A 374 0.26 -23.03 16.76
C SER A 374 1.17 -23.29 17.95
N ILE A 375 0.59 -23.78 19.05
CA ILE A 375 1.25 -24.28 20.27
C ILE A 375 1.71 -23.18 21.24
N ILE A 376 0.78 -22.70 22.06
CA ILE A 376 1.08 -22.52 23.48
C ILE A 376 1.08 -23.93 24.07
N SER A 377 2.25 -24.44 24.43
CA SER A 377 2.34 -25.52 25.43
C SER A 377 2.45 -24.84 26.79
N GLU A 378 1.58 -25.19 27.74
CA GLU A 378 1.48 -24.62 29.09
C GLU A 378 2.70 -24.92 30.01
N ASN A 379 3.88 -25.16 29.44
CA ASN A 379 5.12 -25.45 30.14
C ASN A 379 6.33 -24.86 29.39
N ALA A 380 6.46 -23.53 29.40
CA ALA A 380 7.66 -22.83 28.96
C ALA A 380 8.69 -22.62 30.11
N ASN A 381 8.87 -23.63 30.97
CA ASN A 381 9.98 -23.71 31.93
C ASN A 381 11.32 -24.09 31.23
N THR A 382 11.45 -23.78 29.95
CA THR A 382 12.67 -23.97 29.17
C THR A 382 13.50 -22.69 29.23
N GLU A 383 14.55 -22.69 30.04
CA GLU A 383 15.54 -21.60 30.03
C GLU A 383 16.10 -21.44 28.61
N VAL A 384 15.92 -20.24 28.04
CA VAL A 384 16.30 -19.97 26.65
C VAL A 384 17.80 -19.63 26.58
N PHE A 385 18.63 -20.67 26.61
CA PHE A 385 20.07 -20.53 26.43
C PHE A 385 20.43 -20.21 24.97
N LEU A 386 20.65 -18.92 24.68
CA LEU A 386 21.29 -18.47 23.45
C LEU A 386 22.79 -18.24 23.69
N GLN A 387 23.63 -18.83 22.83
CA GLN A 387 25.10 -18.68 22.88
C GLN A 387 25.59 -17.27 22.47
N LYS A 388 24.73 -16.47 21.83
CA LYS A 388 25.00 -15.10 21.37
C LYS A 388 23.77 -14.22 21.61
N PRO A 389 23.92 -12.89 21.82
CA PRO A 389 22.77 -11.99 21.89
C PRO A 389 22.01 -11.96 20.55
N ILE A 390 20.71 -11.68 20.60
CA ILE A 390 19.89 -11.42 19.41
C ILE A 390 20.20 -10.03 18.91
N THR A 391 20.62 -9.90 17.65
CA THR A 391 20.80 -8.57 17.03
C THR A 391 19.48 -8.05 16.46
N ILE A 392 18.96 -6.97 17.04
CA ILE A 392 17.84 -6.21 16.50
C ILE A 392 18.41 -4.98 15.77
N LYS A 393 18.19 -4.86 14.46
CA LYS A 393 18.37 -3.58 13.77
C LYS A 393 17.02 -2.95 13.52
N TYR A 394 16.92 -1.65 13.78
CA TYR A 394 15.70 -0.91 13.54
C TYR A 394 15.94 0.38 12.77
N CYS A 395 14.92 0.76 12.01
CA CYS A 395 14.79 2.08 11.44
C CYS A 395 13.31 2.48 11.59
N VAL A 396 13.00 3.25 12.63
CA VAL A 396 11.64 3.77 12.89
C VAL A 396 11.69 5.18 13.46
N ASN A 397 10.71 6.03 13.12
CA ASN A 397 10.60 7.40 13.65
C ASN A 397 10.48 7.47 15.20
N LYS A 398 9.95 6.43 15.86
CA LYS A 398 9.75 6.36 17.31
C LYS A 398 10.22 5.02 17.87
N LYS A 399 11.07 5.04 18.90
CA LYS A 399 11.67 3.82 19.48
C LYS A 399 10.71 2.96 20.32
N VAL A 400 9.50 3.45 20.63
CA VAL A 400 8.54 2.85 21.57
C VAL A 400 8.36 1.33 21.38
N PHE A 401 8.21 0.84 20.14
CA PHE A 401 8.12 -0.61 19.92
C PHE A 401 9.41 -1.38 20.21
N VAL A 402 10.55 -0.81 19.81
CA VAL A 402 11.87 -1.42 20.00
C VAL A 402 12.17 -1.51 21.49
N ASP A 403 11.83 -0.46 22.25
CA ASP A 403 11.92 -0.46 23.71
C ASP A 403 11.00 -1.53 24.33
N TYR A 404 9.73 -1.60 23.90
CA TYR A 404 8.79 -2.64 24.32
C TYR A 404 9.33 -4.07 24.09
N LEU A 405 9.83 -4.36 22.88
CA LEU A 405 10.34 -5.69 22.53
C LEU A 405 11.59 -6.05 23.35
N VAL A 406 12.43 -5.08 23.66
CA VAL A 406 13.61 -5.24 24.53
C VAL A 406 13.21 -5.51 25.98
N GLU A 407 12.21 -4.80 26.51
CA GLU A 407 11.64 -5.07 27.84
C GLU A 407 11.11 -6.51 27.92
N VAL A 408 10.32 -6.95 26.94
CA VAL A 408 9.82 -8.33 26.87
C VAL A 408 10.96 -9.35 26.80
N MET A 409 11.96 -9.16 25.94
CA MET A 409 13.10 -10.07 25.86
C MET A 409 13.88 -10.17 27.19
N HIS A 410 14.08 -9.06 27.90
CA HIS A 410 14.76 -9.06 29.19
C HIS A 410 13.97 -9.81 30.29
N LEU A 411 12.63 -9.74 30.30
CA LEU A 411 11.80 -10.51 31.24
C LEU A 411 12.04 -12.03 31.13
N PHE A 412 12.34 -12.53 29.93
CA PHE A 412 12.66 -13.94 29.66
C PHE A 412 14.17 -14.24 29.64
N LYS A 413 14.98 -13.38 30.26
CA LYS A 413 16.46 -13.48 30.36
C LYS A 413 17.19 -13.54 29.01
N VAL A 414 16.60 -13.00 27.95
CA VAL A 414 17.21 -12.95 26.61
C VAL A 414 18.15 -11.76 26.51
N ASN A 415 19.39 -12.01 26.08
CA ASN A 415 20.34 -10.94 25.77
C ASN A 415 20.08 -10.39 24.36
N VAL A 416 19.98 -9.06 24.27
CA VAL A 416 19.63 -8.34 23.03
C VAL A 416 20.68 -7.28 22.74
N HIS A 417 21.05 -7.15 21.47
CA HIS A 417 21.90 -6.08 20.98
C HIS A 417 21.11 -5.25 19.97
N VAL A 418 20.90 -3.97 20.24
CA VAL A 418 20.00 -3.10 19.47
C VAL A 418 20.81 -2.05 18.72
N VAL A 419 20.60 -1.93 17.42
CA VAL A 419 21.26 -0.94 16.56
C VAL A 419 20.22 -0.12 15.82
N HIS A 420 20.27 1.20 15.97
CA HIS A 420 19.55 2.11 15.09
C HIS A 420 20.31 2.25 13.77
N VAL A 421 19.64 1.99 12.66
CA VAL A 421 20.18 2.22 11.30
C VAL A 421 19.46 3.45 10.74
N PRO A 422 20.07 4.64 10.70
CA PRO A 422 19.44 5.80 10.09
C PRO A 422 19.35 5.61 8.56
N VAL A 423 18.16 5.81 7.98
CA VAL A 423 18.05 5.97 6.52
C VAL A 423 18.70 7.29 6.15
N THR A 424 19.76 7.19 5.37
CA THR A 424 20.47 8.31 4.75
C THR A 424 20.67 7.96 3.28
N GLU A 425 20.97 8.94 2.43
CA GLU A 425 21.16 8.70 0.99
C GLU A 425 22.27 7.67 0.64
N ALA A 426 23.13 7.32 1.61
CA ALA A 426 24.23 6.37 1.46
C ALA A 426 23.95 4.97 2.03
N VAL A 427 22.88 4.78 2.83
CA VAL A 427 22.54 3.49 3.46
C VAL A 427 21.44 2.81 2.65
N THR A 428 21.72 1.60 2.18
CA THR A 428 20.77 0.81 1.40
C THR A 428 19.88 -0.03 2.32
N PHE A 429 18.65 -0.35 1.90
CA PHE A 429 17.77 -1.21 2.70
C PHE A 429 18.39 -2.59 3.02
N ASP A 430 19.29 -3.07 2.17
CA ASP A 430 20.12 -4.26 2.41
C ASP A 430 20.90 -4.22 3.74
N ASP A 431 21.31 -3.05 4.22
CA ASP A 431 22.17 -2.89 5.41
C ASP A 431 21.43 -3.21 6.72
N LEU A 432 20.10 -3.04 6.73
CA LEU A 432 19.22 -3.52 7.80
C LEU A 432 19.25 -5.05 7.91
N PHE A 433 19.49 -5.77 6.81
CA PHE A 433 19.50 -7.23 6.78
C PHE A 433 20.91 -7.84 6.98
N ILE A 434 21.98 -7.06 6.99
CA ILE A 434 23.34 -7.56 7.28
C ILE A 434 23.45 -7.95 8.76
N GLU A 435 23.92 -9.17 9.05
CA GLU A 435 24.17 -9.71 10.41
C GLU A 435 23.05 -9.50 11.46
N THR A 436 21.79 -9.44 11.03
CA THR A 436 20.65 -9.06 11.86
C THR A 436 19.70 -10.22 12.08
N ASP A 437 19.38 -10.53 13.34
CA ASP A 437 18.44 -11.60 13.68
C ASP A 437 16.98 -11.11 13.60
N ILE A 438 16.70 -9.85 13.98
CA ILE A 438 15.38 -9.20 13.86
C ILE A 438 15.51 -7.82 13.21
N VAL A 439 14.77 -7.58 12.13
CA VAL A 439 14.66 -6.27 11.46
C VAL A 439 13.32 -5.64 11.81
N ILE A 440 13.34 -4.37 12.21
CA ILE A 440 12.14 -3.57 12.50
C ILE A 440 12.20 -2.31 11.63
N LYS A 441 11.25 -2.12 10.72
CA LYS A 441 11.27 -0.98 9.79
C LYS A 441 9.87 -0.37 9.64
N GLY A 442 9.76 0.95 9.70
CA GLY A 442 8.44 1.60 9.65
C GLY A 442 8.37 3.01 10.24
N ASP A 443 7.18 3.59 10.20
CA ASP A 443 6.80 4.76 11.01
C ASP A 443 5.69 4.36 12.00
N ILE A 444 5.69 4.96 13.18
CA ILE A 444 4.71 4.75 14.26
C ILE A 444 3.93 6.06 14.43
N VAL A 445 2.66 6.04 14.05
CA VAL A 445 1.75 7.18 14.12
C VAL A 445 1.06 7.20 15.50
N TYR A 446 0.72 8.39 15.98
CA TYR A 446 0.08 8.64 17.28
C TYR A 446 -1.46 8.59 17.17
N PRO A 447 -2.24 8.40 18.26
CA PRO A 447 -1.84 8.06 19.63
C PRO A 447 -1.66 6.57 19.87
N LEU A 448 -0.84 6.21 20.85
CA LEU A 448 -0.80 4.85 21.44
C LEU A 448 -1.63 4.86 22.73
N ARG A 449 -2.96 4.86 22.61
CA ARG A 449 -3.84 4.66 23.77
C ARG A 449 -3.59 3.24 24.32
N GLY A 450 -3.50 3.10 25.64
CA GLY A 450 -3.30 1.81 26.30
C GLY A 450 -1.83 1.35 26.50
N TYR A 451 -0.82 2.20 26.26
CA TYR A 451 0.58 1.89 26.65
C TYR A 451 0.79 2.01 28.18
N GLU A 452 0.11 1.16 28.95
CA GLU A 452 0.48 0.88 30.33
C GLU A 452 1.73 -0.02 30.33
N LYS A 453 2.69 0.25 31.24
CA LYS A 453 3.89 -0.59 31.35
C LYS A 453 3.50 -2.05 31.62
N PHE A 454 4.13 -2.96 30.88
CA PHE A 454 3.85 -4.40 30.87
C PHE A 454 3.93 -5.06 32.27
N SER A 455 4.61 -4.43 33.24
CA SER A 455 4.79 -4.91 34.61
C SER A 455 3.52 -5.18 35.41
N ASN A 456 2.35 -4.65 35.01
CA ASN A 456 1.18 -4.60 35.90
C ASN A 456 0.01 -5.54 35.51
N LYS A 457 0.10 -6.31 34.40
CA LYS A 457 -1.04 -7.11 33.87
C LYS A 457 -0.71 -8.56 33.47
N CYS A 458 0.45 -9.09 33.89
CA CYS A 458 0.80 -10.50 33.65
C CYS A 458 0.21 -11.49 34.69
N GLU A 459 -0.39 -10.97 35.77
CA GLU A 459 -1.20 -11.78 36.68
C GLU A 459 -2.67 -11.74 36.23
N GLU A 460 -3.29 -12.93 36.14
CA GLU A 460 -4.73 -13.14 35.86
C GLU A 460 -5.27 -12.78 34.45
N SER A 461 -4.98 -13.59 33.42
CA SER A 461 -5.96 -13.73 32.31
C SER A 461 -5.97 -15.12 31.65
N ASN A 462 -6.89 -15.99 32.10
CA ASN A 462 -7.22 -17.27 31.45
C ASN A 462 -8.12 -17.06 30.22
N VAL A 463 -7.67 -16.25 29.25
CA VAL A 463 -8.44 -15.91 28.05
C VAL A 463 -8.27 -17.00 27.01
N LYS A 464 -9.38 -17.68 26.63
CA LYS A 464 -9.40 -18.53 25.44
C LYS A 464 -9.44 -17.65 24.19
N PHE A 465 -8.47 -17.83 23.31
CA PHE A 465 -8.32 -17.02 22.08
C PHE A 465 -8.93 -17.73 20.86
N GLU A 466 -9.86 -17.07 20.17
CA GLU A 466 -10.36 -17.49 18.85
C GLU A 466 -9.52 -16.90 17.70
N VAL A 467 -9.45 -17.60 16.57
CA VAL A 467 -8.49 -17.40 15.47
C VAL A 467 -9.19 -16.90 14.19
N LEU A 468 -8.58 -15.99 13.42
CA LEU A 468 -9.21 -15.24 12.30
C LEU A 468 -8.13 -14.61 11.37
N GLU A 469 -7.99 -14.85 10.04
CA GLU A 469 -6.79 -14.64 9.10
C GLU A 469 -6.43 -13.27 8.40
N LEU A 470 -5.20 -12.69 8.54
CA LEU A 470 -4.78 -11.32 8.08
C LEU A 470 -4.51 -11.20 6.57
N TYR A 471 -4.80 -9.99 6.09
CA TYR A 471 -4.50 -9.42 4.78
C TYR A 471 -3.09 -9.67 4.23
N HIS A 472 -3.04 -9.83 2.90
CA HIS A 472 -1.82 -9.95 2.09
C HIS A 472 -1.12 -8.61 1.75
N SER A 473 -1.44 -7.48 2.40
CA SER A 473 -0.87 -6.17 2.02
C SER A 473 0.51 -5.90 2.65
N TYR A 474 1.49 -6.66 2.17
CA TYR A 474 2.94 -6.43 2.35
C TYR A 474 3.31 -5.11 1.65
N ARG A 475 3.70 -4.05 2.38
CA ARG A 475 3.97 -2.70 1.80
C ARG A 475 5.34 -2.15 2.12
N GLU A 476 6.36 -2.79 1.56
CA GLU A 476 7.59 -2.07 1.27
C GLU A 476 7.36 -1.17 0.06
N VAL A 477 7.16 0.12 0.29
CA VAL A 477 7.08 1.10 -0.81
C VAL A 477 8.42 1.09 -1.52
N ILE A 478 8.42 0.55 -2.74
CA ILE A 478 9.63 0.43 -3.53
C ILE A 478 9.84 1.77 -4.21
N TYR A 479 10.71 2.57 -3.60
CA TYR A 479 11.05 3.89 -4.10
C TYR A 479 11.82 3.82 -5.42
N PRO A 480 11.45 4.61 -6.44
CA PRO A 480 12.28 4.82 -7.62
C PRO A 480 13.65 5.35 -7.20
N LYS A 481 14.73 4.80 -7.79
CA LYS A 481 16.11 5.05 -7.34
C LYS A 481 16.53 6.54 -7.37
N LEU A 482 15.89 7.33 -8.21
CA LEU A 482 16.14 8.77 -8.36
C LEU A 482 15.28 9.64 -7.42
N LEU A 483 14.33 9.05 -6.68
CA LEU A 483 13.50 9.81 -5.75
C LEU A 483 14.33 10.29 -4.55
N LYS A 484 14.12 11.56 -4.21
CA LYS A 484 14.59 12.21 -3.00
C LYS A 484 13.39 12.78 -2.24
N VAL A 485 13.51 12.87 -0.93
CA VAL A 485 12.45 13.29 -0.01
C VAL A 485 13.05 14.28 0.98
N SER A 486 12.35 15.37 1.32
CA SER A 486 12.81 16.26 2.39
C SER A 486 12.67 15.55 3.73
N LYS A 487 13.82 15.28 4.38
CA LYS A 487 14.04 14.88 5.78
C LYS A 487 12.92 14.09 6.49
N ASN A 488 13.28 12.90 6.99
CA ASN A 488 12.61 12.21 8.11
C ASN A 488 11.20 11.59 7.90
N LYS A 489 10.72 11.39 6.67
CA LYS A 489 9.80 10.26 6.41
C LYS A 489 10.61 9.06 5.95
N ILE A 490 10.54 8.00 6.74
CA ILE A 490 11.50 6.89 6.67
C ILE A 490 10.85 5.69 5.95
N PHE A 491 9.54 5.47 6.16
CA PHE A 491 8.78 4.37 5.60
C PHE A 491 7.37 4.79 5.16
N GLY A 492 6.58 3.82 4.68
CA GLY A 492 5.29 4.09 4.03
C GLY A 492 5.47 4.76 2.66
N TYR A 493 4.39 5.34 2.14
CA TYR A 493 4.46 6.16 0.92
C TYR A 493 4.89 7.58 1.28
N PRO A 494 5.69 8.24 0.42
CA PRO A 494 6.22 9.57 0.74
C PRO A 494 5.12 10.62 0.56
N LEU A 495 5.33 11.80 1.15
CA LEU A 495 4.51 12.96 0.82
C LEU A 495 5.05 13.56 -0.50
N LEU A 496 4.34 13.33 -1.61
CA LEU A 496 4.78 13.64 -2.97
C LEU A 496 4.99 15.13 -3.25
N SER A 497 4.40 16.02 -2.44
CA SER A 497 4.67 17.47 -2.49
C SER A 497 6.04 17.85 -1.90
N GLU A 498 6.61 16.97 -1.07
CA GLU A 498 7.90 17.11 -0.36
C GLU A 498 9.03 16.30 -1.05
N CYS A 499 8.77 15.77 -2.25
CA CYS A 499 9.69 14.95 -3.02
C CYS A 499 10.28 15.70 -4.22
N TRP A 500 11.47 15.28 -4.66
CA TRP A 500 12.06 15.68 -5.95
C TRP A 500 12.80 14.50 -6.59
N VAL A 501 13.14 14.64 -7.88
CA VAL A 501 13.96 13.67 -8.60
C VAL A 501 15.40 14.19 -8.69
N SER A 502 16.40 13.36 -8.40
CA SER A 502 17.80 13.70 -8.64
C SER A 502 18.14 13.57 -10.13
N ILE A 503 18.60 14.66 -10.72
CA ILE A 503 19.17 14.75 -12.08
C ILE A 503 20.54 14.05 -12.11
#